data_AF-A0A7C1SX07-F1
#
_entry.id   AF-A0A7C1SX07-F1
#
_cell.length_a   1.000
_cell.length_b   1.000
_cell.length_c   1.000
_cell.angle_alpha   90.00
_cell.angle_beta   90.00
_cell.angle_gamma   90.00
#
_symmetry.space_group_name_H-M   'P 1'
#
loop_
_entity.id
_entity.type
_entity.pdbx_description
1 polymer ?
#
loop_
_entity_poly.entity_id
_entity_poly.type
_entity_poly.pdbx_seq_one_letter_code
_entity_poly.pdbx_strand_id
1 'polypeptide(L)'
;MMRTLKSLLLGIAALGLLAFATAQHEEDIHLGYVDSVLAVIEPHELAEPPYTVESTLEELLPGVYGVDVGWDFYTPDGQTEPQLRRVTVQQVFISPGLYGVVEGETDPIFGHGLPGLWMLEYTGDPDSVHQHIIFASTTLPTRDNPLIFRFRLINGEALDGTPLQDSTITYTLQFVPEPAGVLVLGASLSIYALRRCLRRKPSPPKMKGGTA
;
A
#
# COMPACT_ATOMS: atom_id res chain seq x y z
N MET A 1 -1.06 -26.28 2.72
CA MET A 1 -0.36 -25.01 2.47
C MET A 1 -0.74 -24.31 1.16
N MET A 2 -0.88 -24.98 0.00
CA MET A 2 -1.21 -24.28 -1.26
C MET A 2 -2.65 -23.71 -1.36
N ARG A 3 -3.61 -24.19 -0.57
CA ARG A 3 -5.00 -23.70 -0.61
C ARG A 3 -5.14 -22.29 -0.01
N THR A 4 -4.44 -22.00 1.08
CA THR A 4 -4.49 -20.71 1.79
C THR A 4 -3.81 -19.59 1.00
N LEU A 5 -2.71 -19.89 0.29
CA LEU A 5 -2.06 -18.93 -0.59
C LEU A 5 -2.95 -18.57 -1.78
N LYS A 6 -3.63 -19.55 -2.39
CA LYS A 6 -4.60 -19.28 -3.47
C LYS A 6 -5.78 -18.44 -2.99
N SER A 7 -6.30 -18.68 -1.78
CA SER A 7 -7.36 -17.86 -1.18
C SER A 7 -6.93 -16.42 -0.92
N LEU A 8 -5.68 -16.21 -0.48
CA LEU A 8 -5.10 -14.88 -0.28
C LEU A 8 -4.93 -14.15 -1.61
N LEU A 9 -4.35 -14.81 -2.61
CA LEU A 9 -4.16 -14.26 -3.97
C LEU A 9 -5.49 -13.90 -4.64
N LEU A 10 -6.53 -14.74 -4.50
CA LEU A 10 -7.87 -14.44 -5.00
C LEU A 10 -8.59 -13.34 -4.21
N GLY A 11 -8.26 -13.15 -2.92
CA GLY A 11 -8.77 -12.06 -2.10
C GLY A 11 -8.17 -10.72 -2.51
N ILE A 12 -6.86 -10.65 -2.69
CA ILE A 12 -6.13 -9.43 -3.08
C ILE A 12 -6.58 -8.92 -4.47
N ALA A 13 -6.80 -9.84 -5.42
CA ALA A 13 -7.31 -9.48 -6.76
C ALA A 13 -8.71 -8.84 -6.75
N ALA A 14 -9.54 -9.11 -5.74
CA ALA A 14 -10.87 -8.48 -5.59
C ALA A 14 -10.82 -7.13 -4.85
N LEU A 15 -9.72 -6.87 -4.16
CA LEU A 15 -9.48 -5.71 -3.32
C LEU A 15 -9.04 -4.47 -4.11
N GLY A 16 -8.34 -4.65 -5.24
CA GLY A 16 -8.00 -3.56 -6.18
C GLY A 16 -9.20 -2.90 -6.89
N LEU A 17 -10.44 -3.32 -6.60
CA LEU A 17 -11.68 -2.72 -7.13
C LEU A 17 -12.44 -1.87 -6.10
N LEU A 18 -12.00 -1.86 -4.85
CA LEU A 18 -12.60 -1.06 -3.78
C LEU A 18 -11.63 0.08 -3.48
N ALA A 19 -11.84 1.25 -4.10
CA ALA A 19 -11.15 2.46 -3.71
C ALA A 19 -11.38 2.71 -2.20
N PHE A 20 -10.34 2.55 -1.39
CA PHE A 20 -10.39 2.68 0.06
C PHE A 20 -10.55 4.15 0.42
N ALA A 21 -11.80 4.57 0.63
CA ALA A 21 -12.10 5.88 1.18
C ALA A 21 -12.08 5.81 2.72
N THR A 22 -11.23 6.63 3.32
CA THR A 22 -11.24 7.08 4.72
C THR A 22 -10.58 6.19 5.78
N ALA A 23 -9.29 5.95 5.63
CA ALA A 23 -8.36 5.92 6.75
C ALA A 23 -7.21 6.88 6.42
N GLN A 24 -6.66 7.52 7.43
CA GLN A 24 -5.65 8.58 7.34
C GLN A 24 -4.49 8.13 6.42
N HIS A 25 -4.43 8.63 5.17
CA HIS A 25 -3.35 8.29 4.24
C HIS A 25 -2.01 8.55 4.93
N GLU A 26 -1.26 7.48 5.19
CA GLU A 26 0.14 7.59 5.57
C GLU A 26 0.87 8.27 4.42
N GLU A 27 1.78 9.20 4.73
CA GLU A 27 2.52 9.95 3.72
C GLU A 27 3.28 9.01 2.79
N ASP A 28 3.23 9.26 1.49
CA ASP A 28 3.90 8.42 0.49
C ASP A 28 5.41 8.34 0.76
N ILE A 29 5.99 7.18 0.46
CA ILE A 29 7.43 6.99 0.55
C ILE A 29 8.06 7.58 -0.70
N HIS A 30 8.69 8.74 -0.55
CA HIS A 30 9.38 9.42 -1.64
C HIS A 30 10.85 8.96 -1.74
N LEU A 31 11.17 8.36 -2.88
CA LEU A 31 12.50 7.84 -3.20
C LEU A 31 13.32 8.90 -3.93
N GLY A 32 14.58 9.06 -3.56
CA GLY A 32 15.48 10.03 -4.16
C GLY A 32 16.94 9.66 -3.96
N TYR A 33 17.80 10.68 -3.95
CA TYR A 33 19.19 10.52 -3.58
C TYR A 33 19.76 11.75 -2.87
N VAL A 34 20.74 11.51 -2.01
CA VAL A 34 21.54 12.54 -1.32
C VAL A 34 23.00 12.25 -1.60
N ASP A 35 23.76 13.25 -2.03
CA ASP A 35 25.20 13.11 -2.33
C ASP A 35 25.55 11.91 -3.24
N SER A 36 24.72 11.71 -4.28
CA SER A 36 24.82 10.59 -5.24
C SER A 36 24.60 9.19 -4.66
N VAL A 37 24.03 9.07 -3.45
CA VAL A 37 23.64 7.81 -2.81
C VAL A 37 22.11 7.75 -2.74
N LEU A 38 21.54 6.61 -3.15
CA LEU A 38 20.10 6.38 -3.05
C LEU A 38 19.61 6.50 -1.61
N ALA A 39 18.50 7.21 -1.43
CA ALA A 39 17.90 7.45 -0.12
C ALA A 39 16.37 7.52 -0.19
N VAL A 40 15.71 7.24 0.93
CA VAL A 40 14.34 7.70 1.15
C VAL A 40 14.42 9.15 1.62
N ILE A 41 13.69 10.04 0.95
CA ILE A 41 13.68 11.48 1.26
C ILE A 41 12.52 11.81 2.18
N GLU A 42 11.37 11.15 1.99
CA GLU A 42 10.16 11.29 2.82
C GLU A 42 9.49 9.92 2.98
N PRO A 43 8.76 9.65 4.07
CA PRO A 43 8.52 10.54 5.21
C PRO A 43 9.77 10.71 6.11
N HIS A 44 9.73 11.70 7.01
CA HIS A 44 10.84 12.06 7.90
C HIS A 44 11.36 10.87 8.72
N GLU A 45 10.46 9.99 9.17
CA GLU A 45 10.76 8.77 9.94
C GLU A 45 11.62 7.76 9.17
N LEU A 46 11.54 7.77 7.84
CA LEU A 46 12.39 6.98 6.96
C LEU A 46 13.61 7.76 6.45
N ALA A 47 13.61 9.08 6.52
CA ALA A 47 14.74 9.93 6.14
C ALA A 47 15.82 10.03 7.24
N GLU A 48 15.44 9.84 8.51
CA GLU A 48 16.34 9.93 9.66
C GLU A 48 16.35 8.65 10.52
N PRO A 49 17.46 8.35 11.24
CA PRO A 49 17.50 7.23 12.18
C PRO A 49 16.32 7.30 13.17
N PRO A 50 15.61 6.19 13.43
CA PRO A 50 16.00 4.80 13.16
C PRO A 50 15.59 4.25 11.79
N TYR A 51 15.17 5.09 10.83
CA TYR A 51 14.74 4.69 9.49
C TYR A 51 13.57 3.72 9.52
N THR A 52 12.58 4.02 10.37
CA THR A 52 11.43 3.15 10.64
C THR A 52 10.16 3.96 10.70
N VAL A 53 9.18 3.59 9.88
CA VAL A 53 7.81 4.14 9.95
C VAL A 53 6.84 3.05 10.40
N GLU A 54 5.85 3.44 11.20
CA GLU A 54 4.76 2.56 11.65
C GLU A 54 3.58 2.70 10.70
N SER A 55 3.08 1.56 10.21
CA SER A 55 1.89 1.48 9.39
C SER A 55 0.79 0.67 10.07
N THR A 56 -0.46 1.12 9.98
CA THR A 56 -1.59 0.42 10.59
C THR A 56 -2.21 -0.60 9.64
N LEU A 57 -2.28 -1.87 10.04
CA LEU A 57 -3.03 -2.90 9.31
C LEU A 57 -4.50 -2.90 9.70
N GLU A 58 -5.35 -2.76 8.68
CA GLU A 58 -6.80 -2.77 8.79
C GLU A 58 -7.38 -4.11 8.32
N GLU A 59 -8.56 -4.50 8.82
CA GLU A 59 -9.24 -5.71 8.34
C GLU A 59 -9.93 -5.45 6.99
N LEU A 60 -9.38 -6.02 5.93
CA LEU A 60 -9.86 -5.87 4.55
C LEU A 60 -11.02 -6.83 4.25
N LEU A 61 -10.89 -8.06 4.74
CA LEU A 61 -11.88 -9.14 4.66
C LEU A 61 -11.78 -9.94 5.97
N PRO A 62 -12.80 -10.72 6.35
CA PRO A 62 -12.73 -11.55 7.56
C PRO A 62 -11.45 -12.41 7.61
N GLY A 63 -10.54 -12.06 8.54
CA GLY A 63 -9.25 -12.73 8.71
C GLY A 63 -8.16 -12.40 7.68
N VAL A 64 -8.32 -11.33 6.90
CA VAL A 64 -7.30 -10.77 5.99
C VAL A 64 -7.10 -9.31 6.36
N TYR A 65 -5.86 -8.97 6.69
CA TYR A 65 -5.46 -7.65 7.12
C TYR A 65 -4.51 -7.05 6.10
N GLY A 66 -4.61 -5.75 5.84
CA GLY A 66 -3.73 -5.09 4.91
C GLY A 66 -3.67 -3.60 5.11
N VAL A 67 -2.69 -3.01 4.45
CA VAL A 67 -2.48 -1.57 4.35
C VAL A 67 -1.98 -1.28 2.96
N ASP A 68 -2.41 -0.15 2.44
CA ASP A 68 -1.95 0.40 1.19
C ASP A 68 -0.84 1.41 1.47
N VAL A 69 0.34 1.21 0.86
CA VAL A 69 1.50 2.09 1.03
C VAL A 69 1.85 2.69 -0.33
N GLY A 70 1.69 4.00 -0.45
CA GLY A 70 2.09 4.75 -1.64
C GLY A 70 3.60 4.97 -1.69
N TRP A 71 4.13 4.95 -2.90
CA TRP A 71 5.54 5.19 -3.21
C TRP A 71 5.63 6.10 -4.41
N ASP A 72 6.57 7.02 -4.38
CA ASP A 72 6.79 7.96 -5.47
C ASP A 72 8.27 8.34 -5.56
N PHE A 73 8.66 9.06 -6.61
CA PHE A 73 9.94 9.74 -6.67
C PHE A 73 9.84 11.13 -6.09
N TYR A 74 10.81 11.48 -5.26
CA TYR A 74 10.92 12.82 -4.70
C TYR A 74 11.12 13.85 -5.81
N THR A 75 10.27 14.87 -5.81
CA THR A 75 10.37 16.04 -6.69
C THR A 75 10.82 17.23 -5.84
N PRO A 76 12.01 17.80 -6.08
CA PRO A 76 12.50 18.91 -5.26
C PRO A 76 11.62 20.15 -5.38
N ASP A 77 11.54 20.92 -4.29
CA ASP A 77 10.78 22.16 -4.25
C ASP A 77 11.08 23.08 -5.43
N GLY A 78 10.02 23.48 -6.14
CA GLY A 78 10.11 24.36 -7.31
C GLY A 78 10.52 23.67 -8.61
N GLN A 79 10.67 22.34 -8.61
CA GLN A 79 10.83 21.54 -9.82
C GLN A 79 9.54 20.81 -10.20
N THR A 80 9.46 20.40 -11.46
CA THR A 80 8.31 19.66 -12.02
C THR A 80 8.66 18.20 -12.34
N GLU A 81 9.94 17.85 -12.28
CA GLU A 81 10.44 16.53 -12.62
C GLU A 81 11.10 15.89 -11.39
N PRO A 82 10.98 14.56 -11.24
CA PRO A 82 11.56 13.85 -10.10
C PRO A 82 13.08 13.82 -10.16
N GLN A 83 13.73 13.60 -9.02
CA GLN A 83 15.18 13.40 -8.97
C GLN A 83 15.65 12.15 -9.73
N LEU A 84 14.85 11.08 -9.64
CA LEU A 84 15.21 9.76 -10.14
C LEU A 84 14.59 9.51 -11.51
N ARG A 85 15.33 8.80 -12.35
CA ARG A 85 14.79 8.12 -13.54
C ARG A 85 14.31 6.72 -13.19
N ARG A 86 15.09 5.99 -12.40
CA ARG A 86 14.74 4.62 -11.98
C ARG A 86 15.41 4.25 -10.68
N VAL A 87 14.82 3.31 -9.97
CA VAL A 87 15.38 2.67 -8.77
C VAL A 87 14.76 1.30 -8.59
N THR A 88 15.51 0.39 -7.96
CA THR A 88 14.97 -0.90 -7.53
C THR A 88 14.88 -0.95 -6.01
N VAL A 89 13.68 -1.22 -5.49
CA VAL A 89 13.44 -1.59 -4.10
C VAL A 89 13.75 -3.07 -3.93
N GLN A 90 14.70 -3.39 -3.04
CA GLN A 90 15.06 -4.75 -2.70
C GLN A 90 14.59 -5.13 -1.30
N GLN A 91 13.80 -6.18 -1.20
CA GLN A 91 13.48 -6.85 0.06
C GLN A 91 14.75 -7.41 0.70
N VAL A 92 15.05 -6.93 1.91
CA VAL A 92 16.10 -7.46 2.78
C VAL A 92 15.49 -8.48 3.75
N PHE A 93 14.31 -8.19 4.27
CA PHE A 93 13.55 -9.06 5.16
C PHE A 93 12.07 -8.79 5.02
N ILE A 94 11.25 -9.82 5.22
CA ILE A 94 9.80 -9.67 5.37
C ILE A 94 9.33 -10.70 6.38
N SER A 95 8.38 -10.33 7.23
CA SER A 95 7.87 -11.25 8.25
C SER A 95 7.13 -12.43 7.61
N PRO A 96 7.21 -13.63 8.21
CA PRO A 96 6.48 -14.78 7.69
C PRO A 96 4.98 -14.50 7.59
N GLY A 97 4.39 -14.74 6.41
CA GLY A 97 2.97 -14.54 6.19
C GLY A 97 2.55 -13.11 5.84
N LEU A 98 3.50 -12.18 5.74
CA LEU A 98 3.30 -10.86 5.12
C LEU A 98 3.74 -10.93 3.64
N TYR A 99 2.94 -10.33 2.75
CA TYR A 99 3.20 -10.26 1.32
C TYR A 99 2.95 -8.83 0.82
N GLY A 100 3.70 -8.40 -0.19
CA GLY A 100 3.48 -7.14 -0.88
C GLY A 100 3.12 -7.38 -2.34
N VAL A 101 2.04 -6.75 -2.78
CA VAL A 101 1.50 -6.82 -4.16
C VAL A 101 1.36 -5.41 -4.69
N VAL A 102 1.80 -5.17 -5.92
CA VAL A 102 1.57 -3.88 -6.59
C VAL A 102 0.08 -3.71 -6.81
N GLU A 103 -0.47 -2.54 -6.53
CA GLU A 103 -1.87 -2.25 -6.82
C GLU A 103 -2.19 -2.52 -8.29
N GLY A 104 -3.30 -3.21 -8.54
CA GLY A 104 -3.71 -3.62 -9.89
C GLY A 104 -3.08 -4.94 -10.37
N GLU A 105 -2.05 -5.44 -9.71
CA GLU A 105 -1.44 -6.75 -9.98
C GLU A 105 -2.00 -7.86 -9.09
N THR A 106 -1.83 -9.11 -9.50
CA THR A 106 -2.32 -10.27 -8.74
C THR A 106 -1.23 -11.04 -8.02
N ASP A 107 -0.01 -11.02 -8.55
CA ASP A 107 1.09 -11.82 -8.03
C ASP A 107 1.95 -11.00 -7.07
N PRO A 108 2.25 -11.50 -5.86
CA PRO A 108 3.10 -10.81 -4.91
C PRO A 108 4.54 -10.76 -5.42
N ILE A 109 5.14 -9.60 -5.23
CA ILE A 109 6.56 -9.35 -5.53
C ILE A 109 7.43 -9.44 -4.28
N PHE A 110 6.83 -9.22 -3.11
CA PHE A 110 7.45 -9.35 -1.79
C PHE A 110 6.81 -10.45 -0.96
N GLY A 111 7.63 -11.20 -0.25
CA GLY A 111 7.24 -12.37 0.54
C GLY A 111 8.37 -13.40 0.66
N HIS A 112 8.15 -14.40 1.52
CA HIS A 112 9.07 -15.51 1.67
C HIS A 112 9.14 -16.35 0.39
N GLY A 113 10.35 -16.53 -0.15
CA GLY A 113 10.60 -17.34 -1.35
C GLY A 113 10.32 -16.63 -2.68
N LEU A 114 10.02 -15.33 -2.65
CA LEU A 114 9.85 -14.49 -3.85
C LEU A 114 11.16 -13.77 -4.20
N PRO A 115 11.30 -13.27 -5.45
CA PRO A 115 12.50 -12.54 -5.87
C PRO A 115 12.83 -11.34 -4.99
N GLY A 116 11.79 -10.66 -4.47
CA GLY A 116 11.96 -9.55 -3.53
C GLY A 116 12.56 -8.31 -4.19
N LEU A 117 12.24 -8.06 -5.46
CA LEU A 117 12.72 -6.93 -6.23
C LEU A 117 11.56 -6.24 -6.92
N TRP A 118 11.53 -4.92 -6.84
CA TRP A 118 10.54 -4.07 -7.49
C TRP A 118 11.26 -2.88 -8.13
N MET A 119 11.07 -2.66 -9.42
CA MET A 119 11.69 -1.54 -10.14
C MET A 119 10.63 -0.50 -10.48
N LEU A 120 10.90 0.75 -10.12
CA LEU A 120 10.13 1.91 -10.55
C LEU A 120 10.94 2.65 -11.61
N GLU A 121 10.27 3.15 -12.64
CA GLU A 121 10.89 3.89 -13.73
C GLU A 121 9.99 5.05 -14.17
N TYR A 122 10.56 6.24 -14.21
CA TYR A 122 9.93 7.44 -14.75
C TYR A 122 9.94 7.41 -16.27
N THR A 123 8.75 7.49 -16.87
CA THR A 123 8.57 7.40 -18.32
C THR A 123 8.28 8.75 -19.00
N GLY A 124 8.42 9.86 -18.26
CA GLY A 124 8.07 11.21 -18.72
C GLY A 124 6.67 11.66 -18.31
N ASP A 125 5.91 10.79 -17.64
CA ASP A 125 4.61 11.08 -17.03
C ASP A 125 4.77 11.05 -15.49
N PRO A 126 4.47 12.13 -14.75
CA PRO A 126 4.53 12.15 -13.29
C PRO A 126 3.76 11.00 -12.64
N ASP A 127 2.61 10.60 -13.21
CA ASP A 127 1.80 9.53 -12.66
C ASP A 127 2.43 8.13 -12.86
N SER A 128 3.51 8.01 -13.65
CA SER A 128 4.17 6.72 -13.92
C SER A 128 4.97 6.17 -12.74
N VAL A 129 5.34 7.03 -11.78
CA VAL A 129 6.17 6.69 -10.63
C VAL A 129 5.40 6.63 -9.32
N HIS A 130 4.19 7.20 -9.28
CA HIS A 130 3.28 7.08 -8.16
C HIS A 130 2.60 5.70 -8.18
N GLN A 131 3.10 4.78 -7.36
CA GLN A 131 2.61 3.40 -7.31
C GLN A 131 2.38 2.94 -5.87
N HIS A 132 1.36 2.12 -5.72
CA HIS A 132 0.93 1.59 -4.44
C HIS A 132 1.34 0.13 -4.28
N ILE A 133 1.85 -0.23 -3.10
CA ILE A 133 2.07 -1.62 -2.69
C ILE A 133 1.09 -1.94 -1.57
N ILE A 134 0.19 -2.88 -1.84
CA ILE A 134 -0.69 -3.45 -0.83
C ILE A 134 0.10 -4.50 -0.06
N PHE A 135 0.38 -4.20 1.20
CA PHE A 135 0.94 -5.16 2.15
C PHE A 135 -0.19 -5.89 2.86
N ALA A 136 -0.21 -7.22 2.82
CA ALA A 136 -1.30 -8.01 3.37
C ALA A 136 -0.82 -9.27 4.13
N SER A 137 -1.58 -9.65 5.15
CA SER A 137 -1.38 -10.85 5.94
C SER A 137 -2.70 -11.48 6.38
N THR A 138 -2.69 -12.79 6.62
CA THR A 138 -3.80 -13.50 7.29
C THR A 138 -3.61 -13.59 8.81
N THR A 139 -2.57 -12.94 9.34
CA THR A 139 -2.27 -12.86 10.76
C THR A 139 -2.29 -11.40 11.18
N LEU A 140 -3.17 -11.05 12.12
CA LEU A 140 -3.18 -9.72 12.71
C LEU A 140 -1.97 -9.60 13.66
N PRO A 141 -1.07 -8.60 13.48
CA PRO A 141 0.00 -8.35 14.44
C PRO A 141 -0.52 -7.88 15.79
N THR A 142 0.38 -7.82 16.75
CA THR A 142 0.16 -7.07 18.00
C THR A 142 1.17 -5.92 18.07
N ARG A 143 0.92 -4.90 18.89
CA ARG A 143 1.92 -3.82 19.06
C ARG A 143 3.26 -4.33 19.61
N ASP A 144 3.24 -5.37 20.43
CA ASP A 144 4.46 -6.00 20.98
C ASP A 144 5.15 -6.97 20.00
N ASN A 145 4.44 -7.38 18.94
CA ASN A 145 4.95 -8.28 17.91
C ASN A 145 4.40 -7.83 16.54
N PRO A 146 4.94 -6.72 15.99
CA PRO A 146 4.52 -6.19 14.71
C PRO A 146 4.99 -7.09 13.57
N LEU A 147 4.31 -7.01 12.43
CA LEU A 147 4.88 -7.53 11.18
C LEU A 147 5.87 -6.49 10.65
N ILE A 148 6.93 -6.95 10.02
CA ILE A 148 8.05 -6.12 9.57
C ILE A 148 8.33 -6.40 8.10
N PHE A 149 8.52 -5.34 7.32
CA PHE A 149 9.17 -5.36 6.01
C PHE A 149 10.42 -4.48 6.07
N ARG A 150 11.56 -5.01 5.63
CA ARG A 150 12.80 -4.24 5.49
C ARG A 150 13.26 -4.25 4.07
N PHE A 151 13.69 -3.09 3.60
CA PHE A 151 14.13 -2.91 2.23
C PHE A 151 15.38 -2.03 2.15
N ARG A 152 16.03 -2.10 0.99
CA ARG A 152 17.09 -1.19 0.58
C ARG A 152 16.87 -0.75 -0.86
N LEU A 153 17.39 0.41 -1.22
CA LEU A 153 17.34 0.94 -2.57
C LEU A 153 18.63 0.59 -3.32
N ILE A 154 18.51 0.05 -4.53
CA ILE A 154 19.65 -0.39 -5.36
C ILE A 154 19.46 -0.01 -6.82
N ASN A 155 20.55 -0.07 -7.59
CA ASN A 155 20.56 0.08 -9.06
C ASN A 155 19.83 1.35 -9.54
N GLY A 156 20.12 2.48 -8.91
CA GLY A 156 19.46 3.75 -9.18
C GLY A 156 20.11 4.54 -10.31
N GLU A 157 19.28 5.36 -10.96
CA GLU A 157 19.71 6.32 -11.98
C GLU A 157 19.02 7.65 -11.72
N ALA A 158 19.80 8.74 -11.70
CA ALA A 158 19.26 10.09 -11.68
C ALA A 158 18.51 10.39 -12.98
N LEU A 159 17.67 11.42 -12.98
CA LEU A 159 16.85 11.79 -14.14
C LEU A 159 17.67 11.95 -15.44
N ASP A 160 18.89 12.49 -15.33
CA ASP A 160 19.82 12.73 -16.44
C ASP A 160 20.54 11.47 -16.98
N GLY A 161 20.33 10.33 -16.34
CA GLY A 161 20.94 9.06 -16.70
C GLY A 161 22.18 8.68 -15.89
N THR A 162 22.59 9.52 -14.93
CA THR A 162 23.76 9.24 -14.10
C THR A 162 23.51 8.08 -13.14
N PRO A 163 24.37 7.04 -13.11
CA PRO A 163 24.23 5.95 -12.15
C PRO A 163 24.52 6.43 -10.73
N LEU A 164 23.71 5.97 -9.78
CA LEU A 164 23.80 6.33 -8.36
C LEU A 164 24.38 5.17 -7.55
N GLN A 165 24.93 5.47 -6.37
CA GLN A 165 25.39 4.46 -5.43
C GLN A 165 24.18 3.84 -4.69
N ASP A 166 24.24 2.52 -4.46
CA ASP A 166 23.24 1.81 -3.67
C ASP A 166 23.14 2.38 -2.25
N SER A 167 21.94 2.32 -1.68
CA SER A 167 21.70 2.71 -0.29
C SER A 167 22.50 1.81 0.66
N THR A 168 23.19 2.43 1.61
CA THR A 168 23.80 1.72 2.75
C THR A 168 22.82 1.53 3.92
N ILE A 169 21.68 2.22 3.87
CA ILE A 169 20.61 2.18 4.87
C ILE A 169 19.65 1.02 4.53
N THR A 170 19.21 0.32 5.58
CA THR A 170 18.08 -0.61 5.53
C THR A 170 16.90 0.03 6.24
N TYR A 171 15.87 0.38 5.45
CA TYR A 171 14.64 1.00 5.92
C TYR A 171 13.68 -0.07 6.45
N THR A 172 12.82 0.31 7.40
CA THR A 172 11.85 -0.60 8.03
C THR A 172 10.44 -0.04 7.95
N LEU A 173 9.52 -0.80 7.38
CA LEU A 173 8.08 -0.61 7.57
C LEU A 173 7.62 -1.55 8.67
N GLN A 174 7.04 -0.99 9.72
CA GLN A 174 6.55 -1.71 10.89
C GLN A 174 5.03 -1.70 10.91
N PHE A 175 4.42 -2.85 10.71
CA PHE A 175 2.99 -3.02 10.63
C PHE A 175 2.39 -3.42 11.99
N VAL A 176 1.50 -2.57 12.52
CA VAL A 176 0.83 -2.73 13.81
C VAL A 176 -0.67 -2.91 13.64
N PRO A 177 -1.42 -3.45 14.63
CA PRO A 177 -2.86 -3.51 14.54
C PRO A 177 -3.48 -2.11 14.71
N GLU A 178 -4.67 -1.92 14.13
CA GLU A 178 -5.52 -0.77 14.45
C GLU A 178 -5.67 -0.56 15.98
N PRO A 179 -5.65 0.70 16.45
CA PRO A 179 -6.00 0.99 17.83
C PRO A 179 -7.42 0.52 18.12
N ALA A 180 -7.60 -0.24 19.22
CA ALA A 180 -8.88 -0.82 19.62
C ALA A 180 -10.06 0.19 19.77
N GLY A 181 -9.77 1.50 19.79
CA GLY A 181 -10.77 2.57 19.84
C GLY A 181 -11.46 2.91 18.51
N VAL A 182 -10.90 2.53 17.35
CA VAL A 182 -11.47 2.88 16.02
C VAL A 182 -12.64 1.95 15.64
N LEU A 183 -12.59 0.70 16.08
CA LEU A 183 -13.67 -0.29 15.89
C LEU A 183 -15.02 0.12 16.54
N VAL A 184 -15.02 1.05 17.50
CA VAL A 184 -16.24 1.47 18.22
C VAL A 184 -17.08 2.48 17.43
N LEU A 185 -16.50 3.23 16.48
CA LEU A 185 -17.24 4.25 15.74
C LEU A 185 -17.94 3.70 14.48
N GLY A 186 -17.35 2.70 13.80
CA GLY A 186 -17.91 2.11 12.57
C GLY A 186 -19.18 1.27 12.76
N ALA A 187 -19.35 0.63 13.94
CA ALA A 187 -20.55 -0.16 14.23
C ALA A 187 -21.81 0.70 14.44
N SER A 188 -21.66 1.98 14.79
CA SER A 188 -22.79 2.87 15.11
C SER A 188 -23.47 3.49 13.88
N LEU A 189 -22.73 3.70 12.78
CA LEU A 189 -23.24 4.28 11.54
C LEU A 189 -23.92 3.25 10.62
N SER A 190 -23.42 2.02 10.60
CA SER A 190 -23.97 0.92 9.78
C SER A 190 -25.41 0.52 10.19
N ILE A 191 -25.74 0.63 11.48
CA ILE A 191 -27.09 0.33 11.99
C ILE A 191 -28.10 1.44 11.61
N TYR A 192 -27.65 2.70 11.49
CA TYR A 192 -28.51 3.81 11.08
C TYR A 192 -28.82 3.79 9.57
N ALA A 193 -27.87 3.38 8.73
CA ALA A 193 -28.08 3.22 7.29
C ALA A 193 -29.04 2.07 6.96
N LEU A 194 -28.91 0.91 7.62
CA LEU A 194 -29.80 -0.24 7.39
C LEU A 194 -31.26 0.02 7.80
N ARG A 195 -31.51 0.84 8.83
CA ARG A 195 -32.89 1.21 9.22
C ARG A 195 -33.59 2.11 8.20
N ARG A 196 -32.86 2.86 7.37
CA ARG A 196 -33.44 3.75 6.35
C ARG A 196 -33.81 2.99 5.07
N CYS A 197 -33.05 1.97 4.70
CA CYS A 197 -33.36 1.11 3.55
C CYS A 197 -34.60 0.23 3.76
N LEU A 198 -34.86 -0.22 4.99
CA LEU A 198 -36.03 -1.05 5.30
C LEU A 198 -37.37 -0.29 5.37
N ARG A 199 -37.39 1.04 5.25
CA ARG A 199 -38.63 1.86 5.30
C ARG A 199 -39.16 2.32 3.94
N ARG A 200 -38.45 2.09 2.83
CA ARG A 200 -38.98 2.38 1.49
C ARG A 200 -39.70 1.15 0.93
N LYS A 201 -41.01 1.06 1.19
CA LYS A 201 -41.89 0.14 0.43
C LYS A 201 -41.88 0.53 -1.05
N PRO A 202 -41.78 -0.42 -2.00
CA PRO A 202 -41.91 -0.13 -3.42
C PRO A 202 -43.37 0.20 -3.77
N SER A 203 -43.57 1.29 -4.52
CA SER A 203 -44.85 1.65 -5.13
C SER A 203 -45.16 0.71 -6.30
N PRO A 204 -46.43 0.33 -6.53
CA PRO A 204 -46.78 -0.62 -7.59
C PRO A 204 -46.70 0.02 -8.99
N PRO A 205 -46.48 -0.80 -10.04
CA PRO A 205 -46.30 -0.30 -11.41
C PRO A 205 -47.62 0.16 -12.04
N LYS A 206 -47.57 1.27 -12.78
CA LYS A 206 -48.67 1.74 -13.64
C LYS A 206 -48.87 0.79 -14.81
N MET A 207 -50.04 0.14 -14.90
CA MET A 207 -50.47 -0.54 -16.12
C MET A 207 -50.76 0.48 -17.23
N LYS A 208 -50.12 0.30 -18.40
CA LYS A 208 -50.59 0.87 -19.66
C LYS A 208 -51.76 0.02 -20.15
N GLY A 209 -52.98 0.54 -20.03
CA GLY A 209 -54.14 0.03 -20.76
C GLY A 209 -54.29 0.81 -22.07
N GLY A 210 -54.30 0.11 -23.20
CA GLY A 210 -54.66 0.66 -24.51
C GLY A 210 -56.13 0.40 -24.83
N THR A 211 -56.72 1.32 -25.58
CA THR A 211 -57.78 1.23 -26.63
C THR A 211 -58.43 2.63 -26.73
N ALA A 212 -58.79 3.16 -27.90
CA ALA A 212 -59.23 2.51 -29.14
C ALA A 212 -58.47 2.99 -30.39
#